data_AF-A0A7V3RFN0-F1
#
_entry.id   AF-A0A7V3RFN0-F1
#
_cell.length_a   1.000
_cell.length_b   1.000
_cell.length_c   1.000
_cell.angle_alpha   90.00
_cell.angle_beta   90.00
_cell.angle_gamma   90.00
#
_symmetry.space_group_name_H-M   'P 1'
#
loop_
_entity.id
_entity.type
_entity.pdbx_description
1 polymer ?
#
loop_
_entity_poly.entity_id
_entity_poly.type
_entity_poly.pdbx_seq_one_letter_code
_entity_poly.pdbx_strand_id
1 'polypeptide(L)'
;MNQNLYTSKSVEIPFSIRISGIGGQGNVLLGTILSDALVKEGRWVVQTQAYGAQVRGGLTNCDVLFFNEPIDFPQVRTFDIFFAMHDIGLKAHSKYLKSNGVLFVDSSMCGSIPQSVKVITKKIVALPITQKAEELFGRQVFANVISLGIIASTVRIVGHDALKQAISEHVPQKYLEQNLQALEEGYRLSDKVFDLREDLHVPYSKGTNLNFE
;
A
#
# COMPACT_ATOMS: atom_id res chain seq x y z
N MET A 1 -27.00 28.50 -29.20
CA MET A 1 -25.57 28.28 -29.49
C MET A 1 -24.96 27.60 -28.28
N ASN A 2 -24.91 26.26 -28.28
CA ASN A 2 -24.21 25.49 -27.24
C ASN A 2 -22.78 25.29 -27.71
N GLN A 3 -21.84 26.10 -27.21
CA GLN A 3 -20.41 25.87 -27.41
C GLN A 3 -19.88 24.96 -26.30
N ASN A 4 -19.59 23.72 -26.68
CA ASN A 4 -18.53 22.84 -26.18
C ASN A 4 -18.14 22.93 -24.68
N LEU A 5 -18.83 22.15 -23.86
CA LEU A 5 -18.42 21.76 -22.49
C LEU A 5 -17.77 20.37 -22.49
N TYR A 6 -16.64 20.20 -23.17
CA TYR A 6 -15.78 19.01 -22.96
C TYR A 6 -14.32 19.43 -23.05
N THR A 7 -13.89 20.26 -22.11
CA THR A 7 -12.48 20.39 -21.79
C THR A 7 -11.98 19.00 -21.40
N SER A 8 -10.99 18.47 -22.10
CA SER A 8 -10.36 17.19 -21.79
C SER A 8 -9.67 17.30 -20.42
N LYS A 9 -10.41 17.07 -19.33
CA LYS A 9 -9.81 16.92 -18.01
C LYS A 9 -8.84 15.74 -18.09
N SER A 10 -7.58 15.98 -17.78
CA SER A 10 -6.62 14.93 -17.43
C SER A 10 -7.27 14.05 -16.37
N VAL A 11 -7.29 12.74 -16.60
CA VAL A 11 -7.76 11.80 -15.58
C VAL A 11 -6.61 11.63 -14.61
N GLU A 12 -6.73 12.27 -13.45
CA GLU A 12 -5.77 12.08 -12.37
C GLU A 12 -5.95 10.67 -11.81
N ILE A 13 -4.84 9.95 -11.66
CA ILE A 13 -4.87 8.54 -11.27
C ILE A 13 -4.74 8.47 -9.74
N PRO A 14 -5.63 7.75 -9.04
CA PRO A 14 -5.49 7.50 -7.62
C PRO A 14 -4.13 6.89 -7.28
N PHE A 15 -3.56 7.30 -6.15
CA PHE A 15 -2.42 6.60 -5.58
C PHE A 15 -2.84 5.21 -5.12
N SER A 16 -1.91 4.27 -5.19
CA SER A 16 -2.20 2.87 -4.95
C SER A 16 -1.11 2.18 -4.15
N ILE A 17 -1.52 1.42 -3.14
CA ILE A 17 -0.66 0.53 -2.36
C ILE A 17 -1.19 -0.89 -2.45
N ARG A 18 -0.29 -1.85 -2.71
CA ARG A 18 -0.56 -3.28 -2.53
C ARG A 18 0.24 -3.81 -1.34
N ILE A 19 -0.47 -4.38 -0.39
CA ILE A 19 0.07 -5.12 0.76
C ILE A 19 -0.08 -6.59 0.45
N SER A 20 1.01 -7.35 0.40
CA SER A 20 0.98 -8.75 0.00
C SER A 20 1.83 -9.65 0.88
N GLY A 21 1.27 -10.79 1.24
CA GLY A 21 1.91 -11.78 2.08
C GLY A 21 1.12 -13.08 2.06
N ILE A 22 1.03 -13.73 3.22
CA ILE A 22 0.26 -14.95 3.41
C ILE A 22 -0.91 -14.72 4.39
N GLY A 23 -1.94 -15.57 4.29
CA GLY A 23 -3.05 -15.57 5.23
C GLY A 23 -2.56 -15.70 6.68
N GLY A 24 -3.04 -14.83 7.57
CA GLY A 24 -2.66 -14.79 8.99
C GLY A 24 -1.67 -13.68 9.37
N GLN A 25 -0.98 -13.03 8.42
CA GLN A 25 -0.05 -11.93 8.71
C GLN A 25 -0.71 -10.57 8.96
N GLY A 26 -2.04 -10.48 8.80
CA GLY A 26 -2.76 -9.22 8.99
C GLY A 26 -2.70 -8.25 7.80
N ASN A 27 -2.44 -8.73 6.57
CA ASN A 27 -2.43 -7.92 5.34
C ASN A 27 -3.70 -7.05 5.18
N VAL A 28 -4.86 -7.67 5.41
CA VAL A 28 -6.17 -7.00 5.30
C VAL A 28 -6.35 -5.99 6.41
N LEU A 29 -6.07 -6.36 7.67
CA LEU A 29 -6.18 -5.44 8.80
C LEU A 29 -5.28 -4.21 8.62
N LEU A 30 -4.05 -4.39 8.12
CA LEU A 30 -3.14 -3.30 7.77
C LEU A 30 -3.80 -2.35 6.78
N GLY A 31 -4.31 -2.89 5.68
CA GLY A 31 -4.99 -2.10 4.65
C GLY A 31 -6.27 -1.43 5.14
N THR A 32 -7.04 -2.08 6.01
CA THR A 32 -8.24 -1.53 6.64
C THR A 32 -7.90 -0.33 7.53
N ILE A 33 -6.91 -0.46 8.41
CA ILE A 33 -6.46 0.64 9.28
C ILE A 33 -5.94 1.81 8.44
N LEU A 34 -5.13 1.53 7.41
CA LEU A 34 -4.65 2.58 6.50
C LEU A 34 -5.81 3.26 5.77
N SER A 35 -6.78 2.49 5.29
CA SER A 35 -7.95 3.01 4.56
C SER A 35 -8.78 3.92 5.45
N ASP A 36 -9.09 3.48 6.67
CA ASP A 36 -9.86 4.25 7.63
C ASP A 36 -9.13 5.54 8.04
N ALA A 37 -7.82 5.47 8.29
CA ALA A 37 -7.03 6.66 8.58
C ALA A 37 -7.03 7.67 7.42
N LEU A 38 -6.92 7.21 6.17
CA LEU A 38 -7.03 8.07 4.98
C LEU A 38 -8.43 8.70 4.84
N VAL A 39 -9.50 7.95 5.13
CA VAL A 39 -10.88 8.47 5.12
C VAL A 39 -11.05 9.55 6.19
N LYS A 40 -10.47 9.36 7.39
CA LYS A 40 -10.50 10.38 8.45
C LYS A 40 -9.80 11.69 8.05
N GLU A 41 -8.85 11.63 7.12
CA GLU A 41 -8.20 12.80 6.51
C GLU A 41 -8.93 13.35 5.27
N GLY A 42 -10.15 12.88 5.00
CA GLY A 42 -10.99 13.38 3.91
C GLY A 42 -10.61 12.84 2.53
N ARG A 43 -9.80 11.77 2.45
CA ARG A 43 -9.48 11.10 1.19
C ARG A 43 -10.62 10.18 0.76
N TRP A 44 -10.81 10.04 -0.55
CA TRP A 44 -11.61 8.98 -1.13
C TRP A 44 -10.77 7.71 -1.18
N VAL A 45 -11.32 6.59 -0.72
CA VAL A 45 -10.58 5.33 -0.59
C VAL A 45 -11.38 4.17 -1.15
N VAL A 46 -10.70 3.31 -1.90
CA VAL A 46 -11.23 2.00 -2.32
C VAL A 46 -10.27 0.93 -1.83
N GLN A 47 -10.78 -0.02 -1.05
CA GLN A 47 -10.03 -1.18 -0.61
C GLN A 47 -10.56 -2.44 -1.31
N THR A 48 -9.66 -3.27 -1.82
CA THR A 48 -9.98 -4.59 -2.35
C THR A 48 -9.05 -5.63 -1.75
N GLN A 49 -9.51 -6.87 -1.70
CA GLN A 49 -8.75 -7.99 -1.14
C GLN A 49 -8.86 -9.22 -2.01
N ALA A 50 -7.77 -9.99 -2.09
CA ALA A 50 -7.76 -11.27 -2.74
C ALA A 50 -7.10 -12.32 -1.85
N TYR A 51 -7.64 -13.54 -1.94
CA TYR A 51 -7.17 -14.71 -1.23
C TYR A 51 -6.94 -15.83 -2.25
N GLY A 52 -5.79 -16.50 -2.14
CA GLY A 52 -5.57 -17.75 -2.86
C GLY A 52 -6.55 -18.82 -2.40
N ALA A 53 -6.78 -19.83 -3.24
CA ALA A 53 -7.71 -20.94 -2.97
C ALA A 53 -7.38 -21.78 -1.71
N GLN A 54 -6.24 -21.51 -1.05
CA GLN A 54 -5.74 -22.26 0.09
C GLN A 54 -6.18 -21.62 1.42
N VAL A 55 -6.74 -22.45 2.31
CA VAL A 55 -7.39 -22.01 3.56
C VAL A 55 -6.42 -21.38 4.58
N ARG A 56 -5.14 -21.77 4.58
CA ARG A 56 -4.10 -21.20 5.46
C ARG A 56 -2.76 -21.08 4.73
N GLY A 57 -2.01 -20.01 5.00
CA GLY A 57 -0.70 -19.77 4.41
C GLY A 57 -0.71 -19.46 2.91
N GLY A 58 -1.90 -19.43 2.29
CA GLY A 58 -2.05 -19.05 0.89
C GLY A 58 -1.71 -17.58 0.66
N LEU A 59 -1.28 -17.28 -0.56
CA LEU A 59 -1.06 -15.91 -1.03
C LEU A 59 -2.31 -15.07 -0.77
N THR A 60 -2.11 -13.91 -0.15
CA THR A 60 -3.16 -12.92 0.04
C THR A 60 -2.60 -11.53 -0.23
N ASN A 61 -3.46 -10.65 -0.69
CA ASN A 61 -3.14 -9.24 -0.80
C ASN A 61 -4.34 -8.37 -0.47
N CYS A 62 -4.02 -7.16 -0.05
CA CYS A 62 -4.95 -6.06 0.14
C CYS A 62 -4.43 -4.89 -0.71
N ASP A 63 -5.28 -4.36 -1.57
CA ASP A 63 -4.99 -3.20 -2.38
C ASP A 63 -5.80 -2.03 -1.84
N VAL A 64 -5.16 -0.87 -1.67
CA VAL A 64 -5.81 0.37 -1.25
C VAL A 64 -5.50 1.44 -2.29
N LEU A 65 -6.55 1.99 -2.87
CA LEU A 65 -6.49 3.18 -3.73
C LEU A 65 -6.94 4.36 -2.89
N PHE A 66 -6.28 5.50 -3.03
CA PHE A 66 -6.66 6.71 -2.33
C PHE A 66 -6.43 7.96 -3.17
N PHE A 67 -7.34 8.92 -3.02
CA PHE A 67 -7.32 10.13 -3.82
C PHE A 67 -8.02 11.32 -3.14
N ASN A 68 -7.78 12.53 -3.67
CA ASN A 68 -8.45 13.75 -3.20
C ASN A 68 -9.85 13.92 -3.80
N GLU A 69 -10.11 13.32 -4.95
CA GLU A 69 -11.39 13.33 -5.64
C GLU A 69 -12.02 11.93 -5.65
N PRO A 70 -13.32 11.80 -5.97
CA PRO A 70 -13.97 10.50 -6.09
C PRO A 70 -13.23 9.52 -7.02
N ILE A 71 -13.18 8.25 -6.61
CA ILE A 71 -12.54 7.18 -7.38
C ILE A 71 -13.61 6.44 -8.20
N ASP A 72 -13.61 6.68 -9.51
CA ASP A 72 -14.59 6.07 -10.43
C ASP A 72 -14.29 4.60 -10.79
N PHE A 73 -13.01 4.20 -10.72
CA PHE A 73 -12.57 2.87 -11.16
C PHE A 73 -11.74 2.16 -10.09
N PRO A 74 -12.19 1.01 -9.55
CA PRO A 74 -11.57 0.36 -8.41
C PRO A 74 -10.38 -0.55 -8.75
N GLN A 75 -10.07 -0.75 -10.05
CA GLN A 75 -9.04 -1.73 -10.46
C GLN A 75 -7.70 -1.08 -10.80
N VAL A 76 -6.64 -1.58 -10.16
CA VAL A 76 -5.25 -1.15 -10.33
C VAL A 76 -4.45 -2.20 -11.09
N ARG A 77 -3.65 -1.76 -12.07
CA ARG A 77 -2.72 -2.63 -12.81
C ARG A 77 -1.31 -2.59 -12.26
N THR A 78 -0.88 -1.43 -11.78
CA THR A 78 0.46 -1.18 -11.23
C THR A 78 0.37 -0.27 -10.02
N PHE A 79 1.24 -0.49 -9.03
CA PHE A 79 1.17 0.15 -7.72
C PHE A 79 2.28 1.18 -7.49
N ASP A 80 1.92 2.31 -6.87
CA ASP A 80 2.88 3.33 -6.43
C ASP A 80 3.70 2.83 -5.26
N ILE A 81 3.06 2.06 -4.38
CA ILE A 81 3.66 1.44 -3.21
C ILE A 81 3.39 -0.06 -3.24
N PHE A 82 4.41 -0.87 -3.03
CA PHE A 82 4.27 -2.31 -2.81
C PHE A 82 4.92 -2.70 -1.50
N PHE A 83 4.16 -3.37 -0.64
CA PHE A 83 4.67 -3.96 0.59
C PHE A 83 4.61 -5.49 0.52
N ALA A 84 5.79 -6.11 0.55
CA ALA A 84 5.94 -7.55 0.64
C ALA A 84 6.21 -7.99 2.09
N MET A 85 5.21 -8.60 2.72
CA MET A 85 5.28 -9.19 4.07
C MET A 85 5.85 -10.62 4.07
N HIS A 86 5.86 -11.27 2.90
CA HIS A 86 6.34 -12.65 2.75
C HIS A 86 6.86 -12.89 1.34
N ASP A 87 7.82 -13.81 1.21
CA ASP A 87 8.48 -14.14 -0.05
C ASP A 87 7.51 -14.56 -1.18
N ILE A 88 6.43 -15.26 -0.81
CA ILE A 88 5.35 -15.65 -1.74
C ILE A 88 4.71 -14.41 -2.39
N GLY A 89 4.41 -13.37 -1.59
CA GLY A 89 3.87 -12.10 -2.09
C GLY A 89 4.89 -11.34 -2.93
N LEU A 90 6.15 -11.27 -2.46
CA LEU A 90 7.25 -10.64 -3.18
C LEU A 90 7.40 -11.22 -4.61
N LYS A 91 7.46 -12.54 -4.72
CA LYS A 91 7.63 -13.24 -6.01
C LYS A 91 6.40 -13.09 -6.90
N ALA A 92 5.19 -13.18 -6.35
CA ALA A 92 3.96 -13.12 -7.13
C ALA A 92 3.68 -11.71 -7.68
N HIS A 93 3.92 -10.68 -6.87
CA HIS A 93 3.34 -9.36 -7.11
C HIS A 93 4.35 -8.23 -7.36
N SER A 94 5.65 -8.42 -7.14
CA SER A 94 6.63 -7.35 -7.34
C SER A 94 6.71 -6.81 -8.76
N LYS A 95 6.33 -7.62 -9.76
CA LYS A 95 6.20 -7.19 -11.17
C LYS A 95 5.14 -6.12 -11.42
N TYR A 96 4.22 -5.91 -10.47
CA TYR A 96 3.19 -4.86 -10.54
C TYR A 96 3.64 -3.54 -9.91
N LEU A 97 4.86 -3.45 -9.36
CA LEU A 97 5.39 -2.18 -8.89
C LEU A 97 5.63 -1.23 -10.07
N LYS A 98 5.17 0.02 -9.96
CA LYS A 98 5.47 1.07 -10.95
C LYS A 98 6.97 1.36 -11.00
N SER A 99 7.43 1.87 -12.14
CA SER A 99 8.77 2.45 -12.25
C SER A 99 8.92 3.57 -11.23
N ASN A 100 10.03 3.61 -10.50
CA ASN A 100 10.29 4.54 -9.40
C ASN A 100 9.25 4.50 -8.25
N GLY A 101 8.47 3.42 -8.15
CA GLY A 101 7.58 3.16 -7.03
C GLY A 101 8.35 2.76 -5.76
N VAL A 102 7.68 2.80 -4.62
CA VAL A 102 8.28 2.47 -3.31
C VAL A 102 8.06 1.02 -2.98
N LEU A 103 9.14 0.30 -2.67
CA LEU A 103 9.10 -1.09 -2.24
C LEU A 103 9.42 -1.19 -0.75
N PHE A 104 8.51 -1.75 0.02
CA PHE A 104 8.73 -2.21 1.37
C PHE A 104 8.87 -3.73 1.38
N VAL A 105 9.83 -4.26 2.13
CA VAL A 105 10.07 -5.70 2.26
C VAL A 105 10.33 -6.03 3.72
N ASP A 106 9.61 -7.01 4.24
CA ASP A 106 10.02 -7.69 5.47
C ASP A 106 11.17 -8.65 5.15
N SER A 107 12.40 -8.23 5.42
CA SER A 107 13.60 -9.02 5.14
C SER A 107 13.76 -10.26 6.03
N SER A 108 12.98 -10.37 7.10
CA SER A 108 12.96 -11.58 7.94
C SER A 108 12.05 -12.68 7.36
N MET A 109 11.14 -12.31 6.45
CA MET A 109 10.15 -13.21 5.84
C MET A 109 10.30 -13.34 4.31
N CYS A 110 11.20 -12.56 3.70
CA CYS A 110 11.42 -12.50 2.26
C CYS A 110 12.85 -12.87 1.90
N GLY A 111 13.02 -13.55 0.76
CA GLY A 111 14.33 -13.80 0.18
C GLY A 111 14.91 -12.57 -0.53
N SER A 112 15.77 -12.82 -1.51
CA SER A 112 16.39 -11.75 -2.30
C SER A 112 15.37 -11.02 -3.16
N ILE A 113 15.42 -9.68 -3.13
CA ILE A 113 14.61 -8.83 -4.01
C ILE A 113 14.99 -9.12 -5.47
N PRO A 114 14.02 -9.42 -6.36
CA PRO A 114 14.29 -9.72 -7.76
C PRO A 114 15.07 -8.61 -8.48
N GLN A 115 16.01 -8.97 -9.35
CA GLN A 115 16.83 -8.00 -10.08
C GLN A 115 15.97 -7.10 -10.98
N SER A 116 14.90 -7.63 -11.56
CA SER A 116 13.90 -6.88 -12.34
C SER A 116 13.27 -5.72 -11.56
N VAL A 117 13.19 -5.81 -10.23
CA VAL A 117 12.65 -4.75 -9.38
C VAL A 117 13.73 -3.70 -9.07
N LYS A 118 14.96 -4.16 -8.80
CA LYS A 118 16.11 -3.28 -8.50
C LYS A 118 16.53 -2.38 -9.68
N VAL A 119 16.15 -2.74 -10.90
CA VAL A 119 16.38 -1.92 -12.10
C VAL A 119 15.32 -0.83 -12.28
N ILE A 120 14.08 -1.06 -11.84
CA ILE A 120 12.99 -0.08 -12.01
C ILE A 120 12.86 0.91 -10.84
N THR A 121 13.38 0.60 -9.67
CA THR A 121 13.34 1.51 -8.51
C THR A 121 14.58 1.41 -7.62
N LYS A 122 14.93 2.55 -7.01
CA LYS A 122 15.90 2.65 -5.90
C LYS A 122 15.22 2.93 -4.55
N LYS A 123 13.91 3.18 -4.55
CA LYS A 123 13.12 3.48 -3.35
C LYS A 123 12.74 2.19 -2.63
N ILE A 124 13.74 1.54 -2.02
CA ILE A 124 13.58 0.25 -1.34
C ILE A 124 13.85 0.41 0.15
N VAL A 125 12.89 -0.03 0.97
CA VAL A 125 13.01 -0.20 2.42
C VAL A 125 12.89 -1.69 2.73
N ALA A 126 13.98 -2.30 3.15
CA ALA A 126 14.02 -3.70 3.56
C ALA A 126 14.47 -3.77 5.01
N LEU A 127 13.60 -4.24 5.89
CA LEU A 127 13.80 -4.29 7.34
C LEU A 127 13.29 -5.63 7.89
N PRO A 128 13.87 -6.18 8.98
CA PRO A 128 13.43 -7.45 9.55
C PRO A 128 12.20 -7.26 10.45
N ILE A 129 11.07 -6.86 9.85
CA ILE A 129 9.90 -6.35 10.58
C ILE A 129 9.27 -7.41 11.49
N THR A 130 9.00 -8.61 10.96
CA THR A 130 8.41 -9.71 11.75
C THR A 130 9.34 -10.15 12.88
N GLN A 131 10.64 -10.21 12.61
CA GLN A 131 11.63 -10.47 13.66
C GLN A 131 11.58 -9.39 14.77
N LYS A 132 11.47 -8.10 14.43
CA LYS A 132 11.36 -7.02 15.44
C LYS A 132 10.06 -7.08 16.24
N ALA A 133 8.96 -7.45 15.60
CA ALA A 133 7.70 -7.67 16.32
C ALA A 133 7.84 -8.77 17.39
N GLU A 134 8.51 -9.87 17.04
CA GLU A 134 8.78 -10.97 17.99
C GLU A 134 9.74 -10.53 19.11
N GLU A 135 10.83 -9.85 18.78
CA GLU A 135 11.83 -9.39 19.76
C GLU A 135 11.25 -8.39 20.78
N LEU A 136 10.41 -7.45 20.33
CA LEU A 136 9.91 -6.36 21.17
C LEU A 136 8.62 -6.70 21.92
N PHE A 137 7.74 -7.49 21.30
CA PHE A 137 6.39 -7.76 21.84
C PHE A 137 6.14 -9.25 22.13
N GLY A 138 7.11 -10.12 21.83
CA GLY A 138 6.98 -11.57 21.97
C GLY A 138 5.95 -12.19 21.02
N ARG A 139 5.50 -11.44 20.01
CA ARG A 139 4.48 -11.89 19.04
C ARG A 139 4.67 -11.24 17.67
N GLN A 140 4.83 -12.06 16.65
CA GLN A 140 4.84 -11.67 15.23
C GLN A 140 3.61 -10.88 14.77
N VAL A 141 2.46 -11.02 15.46
CA VAL A 141 1.19 -10.39 15.05
C VAL A 141 1.25 -8.86 15.00
N PHE A 142 2.21 -8.23 15.70
CA PHE A 142 2.39 -6.78 15.70
C PHE A 142 3.17 -6.27 14.48
N ALA A 143 3.75 -7.17 13.66
CA ALA A 143 4.52 -6.79 12.48
C ALA A 143 3.71 -5.93 11.50
N ASN A 144 2.40 -6.17 11.40
CA ASN A 144 1.51 -5.38 10.54
C ASN A 144 1.41 -3.91 10.98
N VAL A 145 1.34 -3.62 12.29
CA VAL A 145 1.25 -2.26 12.81
C VAL A 145 2.61 -1.58 12.84
N ILE A 146 3.70 -2.31 13.12
CA ILE A 146 5.07 -1.79 12.88
C ILE A 146 5.21 -1.36 11.41
N SER A 147 4.71 -2.18 10.48
CA SER A 147 4.74 -1.86 9.04
C SER A 147 3.95 -0.60 8.69
N LEU A 148 2.80 -0.35 9.35
CA LEU A 148 2.04 0.90 9.18
C LEU A 148 2.90 2.11 9.55
N GLY A 149 3.60 2.06 10.68
CA GLY A 149 4.48 3.14 11.11
C GLY A 149 5.61 3.41 10.11
N ILE A 150 6.25 2.34 9.60
CA ILE A 150 7.32 2.44 8.59
C ILE A 150 6.78 3.07 7.30
N ILE A 151 5.63 2.61 6.81
CA ILE A 151 5.01 3.13 5.60
C ILE A 151 4.67 4.61 5.79
N ALA A 152 4.01 4.96 6.90
CA ALA A 152 3.57 6.32 7.18
C ALA A 152 4.74 7.31 7.33
N SER A 153 5.81 6.93 8.04
CA SER A 153 7.01 7.78 8.15
C SER A 153 7.74 7.95 6.82
N THR A 154 7.74 6.91 5.98
CA THR A 154 8.51 6.90 4.73
C THR A 154 7.81 7.65 3.60
N VAL A 155 6.51 7.45 3.38
CA VAL A 155 5.79 8.06 2.24
C VAL A 155 4.87 9.22 2.65
N ARG A 156 4.61 9.42 3.95
CA ARG A 156 3.84 10.55 4.50
C ARG A 156 2.47 10.76 3.83
N ILE A 157 1.81 9.65 3.47
CA ILE A 157 0.49 9.66 2.82
C ILE A 157 -0.67 9.85 3.80
N VAL A 158 -0.42 9.62 5.09
CA VAL A 158 -1.40 9.71 6.17
C VAL A 158 -0.71 10.19 7.44
N GLY A 159 -1.41 11.00 8.22
CA GLY A 159 -0.97 11.55 9.49
C GLY A 159 -0.99 10.53 10.64
N HIS A 160 -0.17 10.83 11.64
CA HIS A 160 0.03 9.98 12.82
C HIS A 160 -1.25 9.84 13.66
N ASP A 161 -1.94 10.96 13.94
CA ASP A 161 -3.15 10.96 14.76
C ASP A 161 -4.29 10.15 14.12
N ALA A 162 -4.47 10.28 12.79
CA ALA A 162 -5.46 9.52 12.04
C ALA A 162 -5.18 8.00 12.13
N LEU A 163 -3.91 7.59 12.05
CA LEU A 163 -3.52 6.18 12.25
C LEU A 163 -3.79 5.70 13.67
N LYS A 164 -3.48 6.48 14.70
CA LYS A 164 -3.74 6.09 16.09
C LYS A 164 -5.24 5.91 16.36
N GLN A 165 -6.05 6.81 15.81
CA GLN A 165 -7.51 6.69 15.89
C GLN A 165 -7.99 5.43 15.17
N ALA A 166 -7.58 5.20 13.93
CA ALA A 166 -7.95 4.02 13.15
C ALA A 166 -7.54 2.71 13.85
N ILE A 167 -6.33 2.66 14.43
CA ILE A 167 -5.89 1.51 15.23
C ILE A 167 -6.86 1.27 16.38
N SER A 168 -7.24 2.30 17.13
CA SER A 168 -8.15 2.16 18.29
C SER A 168 -9.53 1.61 17.94
N GLU A 169 -9.98 1.83 16.70
CA GLU A 169 -11.27 1.35 16.20
C GLU A 169 -11.20 -0.09 15.67
N HIS A 170 -10.02 -0.55 15.25
CA HIS A 170 -9.85 -1.85 14.58
C HIS A 170 -9.12 -2.91 15.40
N VAL A 171 -8.46 -2.54 16.51
CA VAL A 171 -7.78 -3.50 17.39
C VAL A 171 -8.55 -3.68 18.71
N PRO A 172 -8.57 -4.90 19.30
CA PRO A 172 -9.20 -5.09 20.59
C PRO A 172 -8.56 -4.21 21.68
N GLN A 173 -9.38 -3.61 22.55
CA GLN A 173 -8.93 -2.70 23.61
C GLN A 173 -7.76 -3.26 24.44
N LYS A 174 -7.78 -4.55 24.76
CA LYS A 174 -6.72 -5.24 25.53
C LYS A 174 -5.34 -5.24 24.86
N TYR A 175 -5.27 -5.01 23.55
CA TYR A 175 -4.02 -4.95 22.79
C TYR A 175 -3.74 -3.55 22.25
N LEU A 176 -4.57 -2.54 22.55
CA LEU A 176 -4.46 -1.21 21.99
C LEU A 176 -3.11 -0.57 22.32
N GLU A 177 -2.71 -0.58 23.60
CA GLU A 177 -1.44 0.02 24.03
C GLU A 177 -0.23 -0.57 23.28
N GLN A 178 -0.18 -1.90 23.16
CA GLN A 178 0.90 -2.59 22.44
C GLN A 178 0.89 -2.26 20.94
N ASN A 179 -0.29 -2.13 20.33
CA ASN A 179 -0.38 -1.73 18.92
C ASN A 179 0.06 -0.28 18.72
N LEU A 180 -0.29 0.64 19.63
CA LEU A 180 0.19 2.01 19.56
C LEU A 180 1.71 2.07 19.72
N GLN A 181 2.29 1.32 20.66
CA GLN A 181 3.74 1.20 20.80
C GLN A 181 4.39 0.61 19.53
N ALA A 182 3.77 -0.40 18.92
CA ALA A 182 4.24 -0.97 17.65
C ALA A 182 4.21 0.05 16.50
N LEU A 183 3.19 0.91 16.44
CA LEU A 183 3.13 2.01 15.48
C LEU A 183 4.32 2.96 15.67
N GLU A 184 4.55 3.41 16.91
CA GLU A 184 5.66 4.34 17.22
C GLU A 184 7.02 3.72 16.89
N GLU A 185 7.20 2.42 17.13
CA GLU A 185 8.42 1.73 16.74
C GLU A 185 8.60 1.72 15.22
N GLY A 186 7.53 1.47 14.48
CA GLY A 186 7.54 1.57 13.02
C GLY A 186 8.04 2.92 12.51
N TYR A 187 7.60 4.02 13.13
CA TYR A 187 8.06 5.38 12.79
C TYR A 187 9.55 5.59 13.00
N ARG A 188 10.17 4.88 13.96
CA ARG A 188 11.60 5.01 14.29
C ARG A 188 12.52 4.12 13.44
N LEU A 189 11.97 3.09 12.79
CA LEU A 189 12.77 2.09 12.07
C LEU A 189 13.28 2.55 10.70
N SER A 190 12.80 3.67 10.17
CA SER A 190 13.28 4.22 8.90
C SER A 190 13.37 5.75 8.90
N ASP A 191 14.55 6.26 8.55
CA ASP A 191 14.79 7.69 8.30
C ASP A 191 14.61 8.07 6.82
N LYS A 192 14.24 7.10 5.97
CA LYS A 192 14.04 7.35 4.54
C LYS A 192 12.74 8.08 4.33
N VAL A 193 12.76 9.03 3.40
CA VAL A 193 11.56 9.74 2.99
C VAL A 193 11.47 9.73 1.47
N PHE A 194 10.31 9.34 0.95
CA PHE A 194 10.03 9.26 -0.47
C PHE A 194 8.73 9.95 -0.81
N ASP A 195 8.82 10.95 -1.68
CA ASP A 195 7.62 11.56 -2.24
C ASP A 195 7.08 10.67 -3.37
N LEU A 196 5.76 10.48 -3.35
CA LEU A 196 5.03 9.88 -4.47
C LEU A 196 4.92 10.92 -5.59
N ARG A 197 4.98 10.47 -6.84
CA ARG A 197 4.77 11.33 -8.01
C ARG A 197 3.35 11.12 -8.51
N GLU A 198 2.65 12.20 -8.77
CA GLU A 198 1.37 12.14 -9.48
C GLU A 198 1.65 11.77 -10.93
N ASP A 199 1.10 10.64 -11.36
CA ASP A 199 1.11 10.27 -12.78
C ASP A 199 -0.01 11.04 -13.48
N LEU A 200 0.35 12.00 -14.35
CA LEU A 200 -0.60 12.63 -15.26
C LEU A 200 -0.80 11.71 -16.47
N HIS A 201 -2.02 11.19 -16.66
CA HIS A 201 -2.39 10.58 -17.94
C HIS A 201 -2.96 11.63 -18.88
N VAL A 202 -2.30 11.82 -20.03
CA VAL A 202 -2.89 12.54 -21.16
C VAL A 202 -4.06 11.69 -21.66
N PRO A 203 -5.29 12.24 -21.75
CA PRO A 203 -6.45 11.44 -22.13
C PRO A 203 -6.22 10.78 -23.49
N TYR A 204 -6.65 9.53 -23.60
CA TYR A 204 -6.67 8.79 -24.85
C TYR A 204 -7.50 9.57 -25.88
N SER A 205 -6.86 10.13 -26.92
CA SER A 205 -7.58 10.76 -28.01
C SER A 205 -8.36 9.68 -28.77
N LYS A 206 -9.67 9.60 -28.57
CA LYS A 206 -10.53 8.76 -29.40
C LYS A 206 -10.52 9.29 -30.84
N GLY A 207 -10.10 8.45 -31.78
CA GLY A 207 -10.59 8.50 -33.17
C GLY A 207 -9.61 9.02 -34.22
N THR A 208 -8.59 8.23 -34.57
CA THR A 208 -8.16 8.20 -35.98
C THR A 208 -9.19 7.34 -36.71
N ASN A 209 -10.03 7.95 -37.54
CA ASN A 209 -10.90 7.22 -38.47
C ASN A 209 -10.01 6.36 -39.39
N LEU A 210 -9.91 5.07 -39.09
CA LEU A 210 -9.51 4.08 -40.09
C LEU A 210 -10.75 3.83 -40.94
N ASN A 211 -10.89 4.63 -41.99
CA ASN A 211 -11.77 4.30 -43.10
C ASN A 211 -11.21 3.03 -43.74
N PHE A 212 -11.94 1.93 -43.61
CA PHE A 212 -11.80 0.80 -44.53
C PHE A 212 -12.75 1.07 -45.69
N GLU A 213 -12.20 1.46 -46.84
CA GLU A 213 -12.81 1.21 -48.15
C GLU A 213 -12.51 -0.22 -48.59
#